data_AF-A0A317LT00-F1
#
_entry.id   AF-A0A317LT00-F1
#
_cell.length_a   1.000
_cell.length_b   1.000
_cell.length_c   1.000
_cell.angle_alpha   90.00
_cell.angle_beta   90.00
_cell.angle_gamma   90.00
#
_symmetry.space_group_name_H-M   'P 1'
#
loop_
_entity.id
_entity.type
_entity.pdbx_description
1 polymer ?
#
loop_
_entity_poly.entity_id
_entity_poly.type
_entity_poly.pdbx_seq_one_letter_code
_entity_poly.pdbx_strand_id
1 'polypeptide(L)'
;MSMLNIEQQAGVLAGIFRMKGYQPPFQLMPLSSHQVLSSGPLEKCLHEYISMCERRKRAMDDFRLLSDVRLGKPQQLYRLEMQLSHRVEEGFRINHLTLHSMHGISKKQPVNGTYNLPSVHQLLPPHGNSHKQRVLPPPPRRRRGL
;
A
#
# COMPACT_ATOMS: atom_id res chain seq x y z
N MET A 1 -14.76 -19.56 -17.74
CA MET A 1 -14.72 -18.09 -17.55
C MET A 1 -13.58 -17.57 -18.39
N SER A 2 -13.78 -16.60 -19.29
CA SER A 2 -12.66 -16.03 -20.05
C SER A 2 -11.80 -15.17 -19.11
N MET A 3 -10.48 -15.31 -19.19
CA MET A 3 -9.58 -14.42 -18.46
C MET A 3 -9.75 -12.99 -18.96
N LEU A 4 -9.80 -12.03 -18.03
CA LEU A 4 -9.77 -10.60 -18.38
C LEU A 4 -8.45 -10.27 -19.06
N ASN A 5 -8.49 -9.44 -20.10
CA ASN A 5 -7.27 -8.91 -20.69
C ASN A 5 -6.58 -7.92 -19.72
N ILE A 6 -5.32 -7.56 -19.99
CA ILE A 6 -4.52 -6.75 -19.07
C ILE A 6 -5.11 -5.35 -18.83
N GLU A 7 -5.78 -4.76 -19.82
CA GLU A 7 -6.46 -3.48 -19.70
C GLU A 7 -7.69 -3.56 -18.77
N GLN A 8 -8.50 -4.61 -18.92
CA GLN A 8 -9.62 -4.89 -18.03
C GLN A 8 -9.15 -5.13 -16.60
N GLN A 9 -8.05 -5.88 -16.42
CA GLN A 9 -7.43 -6.10 -15.11
C GLN A 9 -6.95 -4.77 -14.50
N ALA A 10 -6.35 -3.88 -15.30
CA ALA A 10 -5.93 -2.55 -14.87
C ALA A 10 -7.13 -1.67 -14.46
N GLY A 11 -8.24 -1.74 -15.20
CA GLY A 11 -9.49 -1.07 -14.85
C GLY A 11 -10.07 -1.53 -13.51
N VAL A 12 -10.05 -2.84 -13.24
CA VAL A 12 -10.47 -3.40 -11.94
C VAL A 12 -9.57 -2.90 -10.81
N LEU A 13 -8.24 -2.91 -11.00
CA LEU A 13 -7.29 -2.40 -10.02
C LEU A 13 -7.53 -0.91 -9.71
N ALA A 14 -7.78 -0.09 -10.74
CA ALA A 14 -8.09 1.32 -10.58
C ALA A 14 -9.39 1.56 -9.81
N GLY A 15 -10.42 0.76 -10.09
CA GLY A 15 -11.67 0.76 -9.34
C GLY A 15 -11.46 0.46 -7.86
N ILE A 16 -10.67 -0.56 -7.54
CA ILE A 16 -10.34 -0.93 -6.14
C ILE A 16 -9.62 0.21 -5.43
N PHE A 17 -8.61 0.82 -6.06
CA PHE A 17 -7.87 1.93 -5.48
C PHE A 17 -8.79 3.11 -5.14
N ARG A 18 -9.66 3.48 -6.09
CA ARG A 18 -10.65 4.55 -5.91
C ARG A 18 -11.59 4.26 -4.75
N MET A 19 -12.14 3.05 -4.67
CA MET A 19 -13.04 2.64 -3.58
C MET A 19 -12.36 2.65 -2.21
N LYS A 20 -11.05 2.38 -2.16
CA LYS A 20 -10.28 2.36 -0.90
C LYS A 20 -9.70 3.73 -0.51
N GLY A 21 -9.94 4.76 -1.31
CA GLY A 21 -9.53 6.14 -1.04
C GLY A 21 -8.10 6.47 -1.47
N TYR A 22 -7.48 5.64 -2.32
CA TYR A 22 -6.18 5.96 -2.90
C TYR A 22 -6.37 6.92 -4.06
N GLN A 23 -5.95 8.17 -3.85
CA GLN A 23 -6.14 9.25 -4.81
C GLN A 23 -4.81 9.60 -5.50
N PRO A 24 -4.85 10.04 -6.77
CA PRO A 24 -3.67 10.49 -7.51
C PRO A 24 -3.07 11.78 -6.93
N PRO A 25 -1.81 12.11 -7.27
CA PRO A 25 -0.96 11.46 -8.27
C PRO A 25 -0.21 10.22 -7.75
N PHE A 26 0.06 9.30 -8.68
CA PHE A 26 0.97 8.17 -8.49
C PHE A 26 2.25 8.36 -9.30
N GLN A 27 3.34 7.76 -8.84
CA GLN A 27 4.59 7.59 -9.58
C GLN A 27 4.83 6.10 -9.77
N LEU A 28 5.04 5.67 -11.02
CA LEU A 28 5.44 4.31 -11.37
C LEU A 28 6.96 4.19 -11.33
N MET A 29 7.46 3.24 -10.54
CA MET A 29 8.88 2.95 -10.44
C MET A 29 9.10 1.42 -10.49
N PRO A 30 9.97 0.89 -11.35
CA PRO A 30 10.33 -0.53 -11.34
C PRO A 30 11.13 -0.85 -10.07
N LEU A 31 11.09 -2.08 -9.54
CA LEU A 31 11.96 -2.41 -8.39
C LEU A 31 13.44 -2.49 -8.75
N SER A 32 13.75 -2.87 -9.98
CA SER A 32 15.11 -3.07 -10.45
C SER A 32 15.85 -1.76 -10.79
N SER A 33 15.18 -0.61 -10.72
CA SER A 33 15.78 0.69 -11.00
C SER A 33 15.15 1.79 -10.15
N HIS A 34 15.91 2.84 -9.84
CA HIS A 34 15.40 4.03 -9.14
C HIS A 34 14.74 5.05 -10.08
N GLN A 35 14.63 4.74 -11.37
CA GLN A 35 14.05 5.64 -12.36
C GLN A 35 12.52 5.64 -12.31
N VAL A 36 11.92 6.83 -12.20
CA VAL A 36 10.48 7.00 -12.37
C VAL A 36 10.14 6.93 -13.86
N LEU A 37 9.21 6.03 -14.21
CA LEU A 37 8.80 5.79 -15.60
C LEU A 37 7.62 6.67 -16.00
N SER A 38 6.68 6.87 -15.08
CA SER A 38 5.48 7.68 -15.32
C SER A 38 4.99 8.30 -14.02
N SER A 39 4.31 9.43 -14.15
CA SER A 39 3.59 10.08 -13.06
C SER A 39 2.25 10.60 -13.52
N GLY A 40 1.23 10.47 -12.66
CA GLY A 40 -0.11 10.98 -12.90
C GLY A 40 -1.20 10.07 -12.32
N PRO A 41 -2.39 10.03 -12.96
CA PRO A 41 -3.44 9.08 -12.62
C PRO A 41 -2.95 7.63 -12.67
N LEU A 42 -3.61 6.77 -11.91
CA LEU A 42 -3.27 5.35 -11.82
C LEU A 42 -3.34 4.67 -13.18
N GLU A 43 -4.38 4.98 -13.96
CA GLU A 43 -4.62 4.44 -15.29
C GLU A 43 -3.45 4.74 -16.24
N LYS A 44 -2.90 5.97 -16.18
CA LYS A 44 -1.71 6.35 -16.96
C LYS A 44 -0.48 5.55 -16.53
N CYS A 45 -0.29 5.36 -15.23
CA CYS A 45 0.81 4.56 -14.70
C CYS A 45 0.68 3.09 -15.14
N LEU A 46 -0.52 2.51 -15.07
CA LEU A 46 -0.77 1.13 -15.49
C LEU A 46 -0.59 0.97 -17.01
N HIS A 47 -1.02 1.94 -17.82
CA HIS A 47 -0.83 1.90 -19.26
C HIS A 47 0.66 1.94 -19.65
N GLU A 48 1.48 2.77 -18.98
CA GLU A 48 2.93 2.77 -19.19
C GLU A 48 3.54 1.40 -18.82
N TYR A 49 3.11 0.81 -17.71
CA TYR A 49 3.53 -0.52 -17.30
C TYR A 49 3.17 -1.59 -18.36
N ILE A 50 1.96 -1.57 -18.88
CA ILE A 50 1.48 -2.50 -19.93
C ILE A 50 2.36 -2.35 -21.17
N SER A 51 2.57 -1.12 -21.64
CA SER A 51 3.40 -0.85 -22.82
C SER A 51 4.84 -1.35 -22.64
N MET A 52 5.41 -1.25 -21.44
CA MET A 52 6.73 -1.83 -21.16
C MET A 52 6.74 -3.36 -21.24
N CYS A 53 5.73 -4.02 -20.70
CA CYS A 53 5.63 -5.48 -20.71
C CYS A 53 5.57 -6.01 -22.15
N GLU A 54 4.78 -5.36 -23.01
CA GLU A 54 4.67 -5.69 -24.43
C GLU A 54 6.02 -5.52 -25.16
N ARG A 55 6.71 -4.40 -24.94
CA ARG A 55 8.02 -4.12 -25.57
C ARG A 55 9.09 -5.14 -25.17
N ARG A 56 9.11 -5.57 -23.91
CA ARG A 56 10.13 -6.51 -23.39
C ARG A 56 9.81 -7.98 -23.65
N LYS A 57 8.62 -8.30 -24.18
CA LYS A 57 8.11 -9.68 -24.39
C LYS A 57 8.21 -10.57 -23.15
N ARG A 58 8.25 -9.96 -21.97
CA ARG A 58 8.31 -10.60 -20.64
C ARG A 58 7.51 -9.72 -19.69
N ALA A 59 6.68 -10.33 -18.85
CA ALA A 59 6.12 -9.64 -17.70
C ALA A 59 7.30 -9.16 -16.84
N MET A 60 7.42 -7.85 -16.65
CA MET A 60 8.47 -7.33 -15.78
C MET A 60 8.19 -7.71 -14.34
N ASP A 61 9.29 -7.87 -13.60
CA ASP A 61 9.34 -7.97 -12.15
C ASP A 61 8.47 -6.92 -11.47
N ASP A 62 8.12 -7.25 -10.23
CA ASP A 62 7.48 -6.38 -9.25
C ASP A 62 7.84 -4.87 -9.44
N PHE A 63 6.82 -4.02 -9.44
CA PHE A 63 6.93 -2.57 -9.56
C PHE A 63 6.35 -1.89 -8.32
N ARG A 64 6.62 -0.59 -8.19
CA ARG A 64 6.09 0.25 -7.12
C ARG A 64 5.21 1.36 -7.69
N LEU A 65 4.12 1.61 -6.99
CA LEU A 65 3.32 2.83 -7.11
C LEU A 65 3.54 3.67 -5.86
N LEU A 66 4.11 4.86 -6.03
CA LEU A 66 4.34 5.82 -4.95
C LEU A 66 3.29 6.93 -5.01
N SER A 67 2.77 7.36 -3.86
CA SER A 67 1.87 8.52 -3.77
C SER A 67 2.10 9.25 -2.46
N ASP A 68 2.12 10.58 -2.49
CA ASP A 68 2.20 11.40 -1.30
C ASP A 68 0.77 11.74 -0.84
N VAL A 69 0.43 11.34 0.38
CA VAL A 69 -0.93 11.41 0.93
C VAL A 69 -0.95 12.17 2.26
N ARG A 70 -1.98 12.97 2.49
CA ARG A 70 -2.20 13.67 3.76
C ARG A 70 -3.22 12.91 4.60
N LEU A 71 -2.78 12.38 5.74
CA LEU A 71 -3.61 11.51 6.59
C LEU A 71 -3.58 11.99 8.05
N GLY A 72 -4.64 11.67 8.79
CA GLY A 72 -4.77 11.96 10.23
C GLY A 72 -5.35 13.33 10.55
N LYS A 73 -5.45 13.62 11.86
CA LYS A 73 -5.82 14.93 12.42
C LYS A 73 -4.83 15.27 13.55
N PRO A 74 -3.96 16.30 13.42
CA PRO A 74 -3.79 17.16 12.24
C PRO A 74 -3.31 16.38 11.01
N GLN A 75 -3.58 16.90 9.81
CA GLN A 75 -3.14 16.27 8.57
C GLN A 75 -1.61 16.27 8.49
N GLN A 76 -1.00 15.09 8.46
CA GLN A 76 0.43 14.90 8.28
C GLN A 76 0.70 14.32 6.89
N LEU A 77 1.83 14.69 6.29
CA LEU A 77 2.26 14.17 5.00
C LEU A 77 2.92 12.80 5.18
N TYR A 78 2.45 11.82 4.42
CA TYR A 78 3.02 10.48 4.34
C TYR A 78 3.33 10.14 2.88
N ARG A 79 4.36 9.32 2.67
CA ARG A 79 4.60 8.66 1.40
C ARG A 79 4.08 7.24 1.47
N LEU A 80 3.08 6.95 0.64
CA LEU A 80 2.56 5.62 0.41
C LEU A 80 3.38 4.94 -0.70
N GLU A 81 3.88 3.75 -0.41
CA GLU A 81 4.52 2.86 -1.37
C GLU A 81 3.71 1.57 -1.46
N MET A 82 3.27 1.22 -2.66
CA MET A 82 2.60 -0.05 -2.95
C MET A 82 3.47 -0.84 -3.89
N GLN A 83 3.86 -2.05 -3.50
CA GLN A 83 4.60 -2.99 -4.34
C GLN A 83 3.60 -3.93 -5.00
N LEU A 84 3.63 -4.00 -6.32
CA LEU A 84 2.72 -4.79 -7.14
C LEU A 84 3.51 -5.71 -8.06
N SER A 85 2.93 -6.84 -8.40
CA SER A 85 3.41 -7.74 -9.45
C SER A 85 2.28 -8.02 -10.43
N HIS A 86 2.59 -8.37 -11.67
CA HIS A 86 1.59 -8.83 -12.63
C HIS A 86 1.99 -10.20 -13.18
N ARG A 87 1.03 -11.12 -13.18
CA ARG A 87 1.14 -12.41 -13.87
C ARG A 87 -0.02 -12.51 -14.84
N VAL A 88 0.23 -12.94 -16.08
CA VAL A 88 -0.82 -12.99 -17.12
C VAL A 88 -2.03 -13.82 -16.66
N GLU A 89 -1.77 -14.94 -15.99
CA GLU A 89 -2.82 -15.86 -15.51
C GLU A 89 -3.52 -15.40 -14.22
N GLU A 90 -2.81 -14.70 -13.33
CA GLU A 90 -3.33 -14.32 -12.00
C GLU A 90 -3.77 -12.84 -11.92
N GLY A 91 -3.39 -12.03 -12.92
CA GLY A 91 -3.59 -10.59 -12.96
C GLY A 91 -2.60 -9.80 -12.10
N PHE A 92 -2.98 -8.56 -11.77
CA PHE A 92 -2.23 -7.72 -10.83
C PHE A 92 -2.38 -8.28 -9.41
N ARG A 93 -1.28 -8.29 -8.67
CA ARG A 93 -1.21 -8.65 -7.26
C ARG A 93 -0.51 -7.56 -6.48
N ILE A 94 -1.10 -7.12 -5.37
CA ILE A 94 -0.47 -6.19 -4.44
C ILE A 94 0.25 -7.03 -3.38
N ASN A 95 1.57 -6.91 -3.29
CA ASN A 95 2.41 -7.71 -2.40
C ASN A 95 2.56 -7.05 -1.04
N HIS A 96 2.95 -5.78 -1.03
CA HIS A 96 3.17 -5.00 0.18
C HIS A 96 2.63 -3.59 0.03
N LEU A 97 2.22 -3.04 1.17
CA LEU A 97 1.93 -1.64 1.32
C LEU A 97 2.79 -1.09 2.47
N THR A 98 3.55 -0.05 2.17
CA THR A 98 4.42 0.64 3.12
C THR A 98 3.99 2.10 3.22
N LEU A 99 3.80 2.58 4.45
CA LEU A 99 3.54 3.98 4.75
C LEU A 99 4.78 4.58 5.43
N HIS A 100 5.36 5.59 4.81
CA HIS A 100 6.51 6.33 5.34
C HIS A 100 6.04 7.68 5.87
N SER A 101 6.42 8.00 7.11
CA SER A 101 6.32 9.36 7.65
C SER A 101 7.64 10.09 7.46
N MET A 102 7.66 11.36 7.83
CA MET A 102 8.88 12.15 7.89
C MET A 102 9.95 11.58 8.84
N HIS A 103 9.57 10.71 9.79
CA HIS A 103 10.49 10.10 10.75
C HIS A 103 10.94 8.69 10.35
N GLY A 104 10.54 8.20 9.17
CA GLY A 104 10.90 6.88 8.65
C GLY A 104 9.69 6.02 8.30
N ILE A 105 9.87 4.70 8.27
CA ILE A 105 8.78 3.76 7.98
C ILE A 105 7.81 3.74 9.17
N SER A 106 6.55 4.12 8.92
CA SER A 106 5.49 4.10 9.94
C SER A 106 4.79 2.75 10.02
N LYS A 107 4.55 2.09 8.88
CA LYS A 107 3.86 0.80 8.82
C LYS A 107 4.22 0.07 7.54
N LYS A 108 4.51 -1.23 7.64
CA LYS A 108 4.60 -2.15 6.50
C LYS A 108 3.60 -3.27 6.70
N GLN A 109 2.74 -3.48 5.71
CA GLN A 109 1.66 -4.46 5.78
C GLN A 109 1.67 -5.33 4.52
N PRO A 110 1.76 -6.67 4.64
CA PRO A 110 1.53 -7.56 3.51
C PRO A 110 0.06 -7.51 3.10
N VAL A 111 -0.21 -7.60 1.80
CA VAL A 111 -1.56 -7.60 1.26
C VAL A 111 -1.82 -8.95 0.61
N ASN A 112 -2.82 -9.68 1.11
CA ASN A 112 -3.20 -10.99 0.58
C ASN A 112 -4.12 -10.82 -0.63
N GLY A 113 -3.51 -10.52 -1.78
CA GLY A 113 -4.19 -10.37 -3.06
C GLY A 113 -4.84 -8.98 -3.24
N THR A 114 -5.26 -8.68 -4.47
CA THR A 114 -5.61 -7.31 -4.88
C THR A 114 -6.93 -6.80 -4.28
N TYR A 115 -7.87 -7.69 -3.99
CA TYR A 115 -9.20 -7.33 -3.48
C TYR A 115 -9.20 -6.95 -1.98
N ASN A 116 -8.20 -7.38 -1.22
CA ASN A 116 -8.12 -7.20 0.24
C ASN A 116 -7.36 -5.95 0.66
N LEU A 117 -7.24 -4.95 -0.23
CA LEU A 117 -6.55 -3.71 0.06
C LEU A 117 -7.25 -2.96 1.22
N PRO A 118 -6.55 -2.56 2.30
CA PRO A 118 -7.15 -1.74 3.35
C PRO A 118 -7.54 -0.36 2.82
N SER A 119 -8.46 0.32 3.50
CA SER A 119 -8.71 1.74 3.24
C SER A 119 -7.47 2.56 3.60
N VAL A 120 -7.20 3.64 2.87
CA VAL A 120 -6.06 4.54 3.12
C VAL A 120 -6.01 5.04 4.58
N HIS A 121 -7.16 5.25 5.22
CA HIS A 121 -7.23 5.71 6.61
C HIS A 121 -6.87 4.62 7.64
N GLN A 122 -7.03 3.33 7.29
CA GLN A 122 -6.66 2.19 8.15
C GLN A 122 -5.14 1.95 8.18
N LEU A 123 -4.39 2.66 7.35
CA LEU A 123 -2.93 2.61 7.30
C LEU A 123 -2.27 3.38 8.44
N LEU A 124 -2.99 4.34 9.04
CA LEU A 124 -2.48 5.07 10.18
C LEU A 124 -2.21 4.10 11.34
N PRO A 125 -1.08 4.27 12.07
CA PRO A 125 -0.96 3.63 13.37
C PRO A 125 -2.15 4.06 14.22
N PRO A 126 -2.68 3.19 15.10
CA PRO A 126 -3.73 3.59 16.02
C PRO A 126 -3.26 4.87 16.72
N HIS A 127 -4.04 5.96 16.59
CA HIS A 127 -3.78 7.19 17.31
C HIS A 127 -3.46 6.82 18.75
N GLY A 128 -2.32 7.27 19.24
CA GLY A 128 -1.86 6.96 20.57
C GLY A 128 -2.83 7.46 21.64
N ASN A 129 -3.87 6.68 21.92
CA ASN A 129 -4.33 6.46 23.28
C ASN A 129 -3.44 5.39 23.91
N SER A 130 -2.13 5.60 23.84
CA SER A 130 -1.16 4.97 24.74
C SER A 130 -1.18 5.73 26.07
N HIS A 131 -2.36 5.80 26.69
CA HIS A 131 -2.57 6.10 28.10
C HIS A 131 -3.82 5.37 28.60
N LYS A 132 -3.99 4.10 28.21
CA LYS A 132 -4.45 3.14 29.23
C LYS A 132 -3.18 2.61 29.86
N GLN A 133 -2.67 3.35 30.86
CA GLN A 133 -1.92 2.71 31.93
C GLN A 133 -2.72 1.48 32.29
N ARG A 134 -2.21 0.31 31.92
CA ARG A 134 -2.66 -0.93 32.53
C ARG A 134 -2.21 -0.76 33.98
N VAL A 135 -3.10 -0.24 34.82
CA VAL A 135 -2.93 -0.25 36.26
C VAL A 135 -2.82 -1.72 36.60
N LEU A 136 -1.59 -2.21 36.72
CA LEU A 136 -1.36 -3.49 37.35
C LEU A 136 -1.98 -3.36 38.74
N PRO A 137 -2.87 -4.29 39.17
CA PRO A 137 -3.34 -4.26 40.53
C PRO A 137 -2.12 -4.24 41.45
N PRO A 138 -2.12 -3.42 42.52
CA PRO A 138 -0.99 -3.37 43.43
C PRO A 138 -0.69 -4.79 43.92
N PRO A 139 0.60 -5.16 44.04
CA PRO A 139 0.96 -6.50 44.46
C PRO A 139 0.29 -6.83 45.81
N PRO A 140 -0.17 -8.07 46.02
CA PRO A 140 -0.81 -8.44 47.26
C PRO A 140 0.12 -8.11 48.42
N ARG A 141 -0.37 -7.30 49.38
CA ARG A 141 0.34 -7.04 50.64
C ARG A 141 0.63 -8.39 51.28
N ARG A 142 1.90 -8.81 51.27
CA ARG A 142 2.38 -9.89 52.15
C ARG A 142 2.01 -9.47 53.58
N ARG A 143 1.03 -10.14 54.18
CA ARG A 143 0.88 -10.13 55.64
C ARG A 143 2.21 -10.64 56.19
N ARG A 144 2.98 -9.76 56.82
CA ARG A 144 4.00 -10.21 57.77
C ARG A 144 3.21 -10.84 58.91
N GLY A 145 3.24 -12.16 59.00
CA GLY A 145 2.80 -12.85 60.21
C GLY A 145 3.67 -12.36 61.37
N LEU A 146 2.99 -11.93 62.43
CA LEU A 146 3.49 -11.97 63.79
C LEU A 146 3.23 -13.38 64.32
#